data_AF-A0A966EJZ1-F1
#
_entry.id   AF-A0A966EJZ1-F1
#
_cell.length_a   1.000
_cell.length_b   1.000
_cell.length_c   1.000
_cell.angle_alpha   90.00
_cell.angle_beta   90.00
_cell.angle_gamma   90.00
#
_symmetry.space_group_name_H-M   'P 1'
#
loop_
_entity.id
_entity.type
_entity.pdbx_description
1 polymer ?
#
loop_
_entity_poly.entity_id
_entity_poly.type
_entity_poly.pdbx_seq_one_letter_code
_entity_poly.pdbx_strand_id
1 'polypeptide(L)'
;MFSRLADQYRSVVKDLVMSLHALASSLQKQGIVATCYSCNDGHSPDGNGASFVAELGDQHLVRFLVSDFGISWVESRNGRELVKFEGAEAIQELQRIATSIQERSAMGSTPEIASR
;
A
#
# COMPACT_ATOMS: atom_id res chain seq x y z
N MET A 1 12.59 -20.58 19.04
CA MET A 1 12.83 -19.12 19.20
C MET A 1 12.45 -18.36 17.93
N PHE A 2 12.90 -18.79 16.75
CA PHE A 2 12.56 -18.15 15.46
C PHE A 2 11.10 -18.34 14.99
N SER A 3 10.41 -19.38 15.45
CA SER A 3 8.98 -19.60 15.14
C SER A 3 8.09 -18.44 15.59
N ARG A 4 8.31 -17.91 16.80
CA ARG A 4 7.57 -16.74 17.31
C ARG A 4 7.76 -15.51 16.43
N LEU A 5 8.97 -15.29 15.90
CA LEU A 5 9.23 -14.17 14.98
C LEU A 5 8.55 -14.39 13.63
N ALA A 6 8.56 -15.63 13.11
CA ALA A 6 7.86 -15.98 11.88
C ALA A 6 6.34 -15.81 12.02
N ASP A 7 5.76 -16.21 13.15
CA ASP A 7 4.33 -16.02 13.44
C ASP A 7 3.95 -14.54 13.53
N GLN A 8 4.80 -13.73 14.16
CA GLN A 8 4.62 -12.27 14.19
C GLN A 8 4.69 -11.67 12.79
N TYR A 9 5.66 -12.08 11.98
CA TYR A 9 5.79 -11.61 10.62
C TYR A 9 4.57 -11.98 9.77
N ARG A 10 4.06 -13.21 9.89
CA ARG A 10 2.80 -13.65 9.24
C ARG A 10 1.60 -12.80 9.66
N SER A 11 1.52 -12.40 10.93
CA SER A 11 0.48 -11.46 11.39
C SER A 11 0.62 -10.09 10.73
N VAL A 12 1.83 -9.55 10.68
CA VAL A 12 2.13 -8.26 10.02
C VAL A 12 1.77 -8.31 8.54
N VAL A 13 2.09 -9.41 7.84
CA VAL A 13 1.74 -9.62 6.43
C VAL A 13 0.22 -9.57 6.24
N LYS A 14 -0.57 -10.25 7.09
CA LYS A 14 -2.04 -10.20 7.02
C LYS A 14 -2.60 -8.80 7.23
N ASP A 15 -2.10 -8.09 8.23
CA ASP A 15 -2.54 -6.72 8.54
C ASP A 15 -2.19 -5.75 7.39
N LEU A 16 -1.00 -5.92 6.79
CA LEU A 16 -0.58 -5.16 5.61
C LEU A 16 -1.50 -5.43 4.41
N VAL A 17 -1.83 -6.70 4.12
CA VAL A 17 -2.76 -7.04 3.02
C VAL A 17 -4.10 -6.33 3.19
N MET A 18 -4.68 -6.34 4.40
CA MET A 18 -5.93 -5.63 4.69
C MET A 18 -5.79 -4.11 4.51
N SER A 19 -4.67 -3.55 4.99
CA SER A 19 -4.37 -2.12 4.87
C SER A 19 -4.21 -1.68 3.41
N LEU A 20 -3.59 -2.50 2.57
CA LEU A 20 -3.38 -2.22 1.15
C LEU A 20 -4.70 -2.20 0.36
N HIS A 21 -5.65 -3.09 0.69
CA HIS A 21 -7.00 -3.05 0.11
C HIS A 21 -7.75 -1.77 0.48
N ALA A 22 -7.69 -1.37 1.75
CA ALA A 22 -8.30 -0.14 2.22
C ALA A 22 -7.66 1.10 1.57
N LEU A 23 -6.34 1.11 1.43
CA LEU A 23 -5.59 2.19 0.79
C LEU A 23 -5.95 2.31 -0.69
N ALA A 24 -5.97 1.20 -1.44
CA ALA A 24 -6.37 1.18 -2.85
C ALA A 24 -7.79 1.72 -3.03
N SER A 25 -8.72 1.26 -2.20
CA SER A 25 -10.12 1.73 -2.22
C SER A 25 -10.24 3.23 -1.92
N SER A 26 -9.41 3.75 -1.01
CA SER A 26 -9.42 5.17 -0.63
C SER A 26 -8.85 6.05 -1.74
N LEU A 27 -7.79 5.59 -2.40
CA LEU A 27 -7.19 6.25 -3.57
C LEU A 27 -8.15 6.30 -4.76
N GLN A 28 -8.82 5.19 -5.06
CA GLN A 28 -9.81 5.12 -6.14
C GLN A 28 -10.95 6.13 -5.92
N LYS A 29 -11.42 6.31 -4.69
CA LYS A 29 -12.45 7.33 -4.35
C LYS A 29 -11.98 8.77 -4.60
N GLN A 30 -10.68 9.01 -4.64
CA GLN A 30 -10.08 10.31 -4.94
C GLN A 30 -9.72 10.47 -6.44
N GLY A 31 -10.09 9.50 -7.28
CA GLY A 31 -9.79 9.51 -8.71
C GLY A 31 -8.36 9.06 -9.05
N ILE A 32 -7.63 8.50 -8.08
CA ILE A 32 -6.28 7.97 -8.29
C ILE A 32 -6.37 6.50 -8.72
N VAL A 33 -5.66 6.14 -9.78
CA VAL A 33 -5.58 4.76 -10.27
C VAL A 33 -4.76 3.95 -9.27
N ALA A 34 -5.42 3.11 -8.48
CA ALA A 34 -4.80 2.21 -7.54
C ALA A 34 -5.45 0.82 -7.58
N THR A 35 -4.67 -0.24 -7.45
CA THR A 35 -5.13 -1.62 -7.43
C THR A 35 -4.37 -2.42 -6.36
N CYS A 36 -5.05 -3.36 -5.74
CA CYS A 36 -4.46 -4.31 -4.79
C CYS A 36 -4.89 -5.72 -5.18
N TYR A 37 -3.93 -6.58 -5.49
CA TYR A 37 -4.16 -7.99 -5.80
C TYR A 37 -3.61 -8.84 -4.67
N SER A 38 -4.45 -9.67 -4.06
CA SER A 38 -4.01 -10.67 -3.07
C SER A 38 -3.87 -12.03 -3.72
N CYS A 39 -2.82 -12.76 -3.35
CA CYS A 39 -2.73 -14.19 -3.67
C CYS A 39 -3.65 -14.92 -2.70
N ASN A 40 -4.87 -15.26 -3.13
CA ASN A 40 -5.79 -16.10 -2.36
C ASN A 40 -5.97 -17.43 -3.09
N ASP A 41 -4.89 -18.21 -3.17
CA ASP A 41 -5.00 -19.58 -3.64
C ASP A 41 -5.54 -20.39 -2.46
N GLY A 42 -6.87 -20.57 -2.43
CA GLY A 42 -7.67 -21.17 -1.35
C GLY A 42 -7.34 -22.62 -0.97
N HIS A 43 -6.11 -23.06 -1.19
CA HIS A 43 -5.56 -24.39 -0.93
C HIS A 43 -4.42 -24.38 0.11
N SER A 44 -4.00 -23.22 0.62
CA SER A 44 -3.08 -23.16 1.78
C SER A 44 -3.43 -22.01 2.73
N PRO A 45 -3.48 -22.23 4.06
CA PRO A 45 -3.64 -21.16 5.06
C PRO A 45 -2.42 -20.22 5.16
N ASP A 46 -1.35 -20.56 4.45
CA ASP A 46 0.01 -20.09 4.68
C ASP A 46 0.57 -19.18 3.58
N GLY A 47 -0.12 -18.99 2.45
CA GLY A 47 0.29 -18.05 1.41
C GLY A 47 -0.40 -16.71 1.60
N ASN A 48 0.16 -15.82 2.43
CA ASN A 48 -0.38 -14.47 2.58
C ASN A 48 0.50 -13.49 1.82
N GLY A 49 -0.08 -12.80 0.85
CA GLY A 49 0.65 -11.75 0.15
C GLY A 49 -0.24 -10.91 -0.74
N ALA A 50 0.25 -9.72 -1.06
CA ALA A 50 -0.41 -8.81 -1.97
C ALA A 50 0.59 -7.99 -2.78
N SER A 51 0.15 -7.58 -3.97
CA SER A 51 0.78 -6.56 -4.79
C SER A 51 -0.17 -5.37 -4.89
N PHE A 52 0.26 -4.25 -4.34
CA PHE A 52 -0.40 -2.95 -4.46
C PHE A 52 0.33 -2.14 -5.52
N VAL A 53 -0.42 -1.50 -6.43
CA VAL A 53 0.09 -0.60 -7.46
C VAL A 53 -0.75 0.67 -7.46
N ALA A 54 -0.10 1.83 -7.50
CA ALA A 54 -0.77 3.12 -7.68
C ALA A 54 -0.02 4.02 -8.67
N GLU A 55 -0.77 4.77 -9.47
CA GLU A 55 -0.25 5.84 -10.32
C GLU A 55 -0.44 7.19 -9.64
N LEU A 56 0.65 7.88 -9.31
CA LEU A 56 0.63 9.15 -8.57
C LEU A 56 0.61 10.38 -9.51
N GLY A 57 0.41 10.14 -10.81
CA GLY A 57 0.45 11.14 -11.88
C GLY A 57 1.79 11.16 -12.64
N ASP A 58 1.76 11.73 -13.84
CA ASP A 58 2.92 11.88 -14.74
C ASP A 58 3.71 10.56 -14.95
N GLN A 59 2.94 9.49 -15.16
CA GLN A 59 3.45 8.12 -15.33
C GLN A 59 4.33 7.62 -14.18
N HIS A 60 4.25 8.23 -12.99
CA HIS A 60 4.92 7.80 -11.77
C HIS A 60 4.09 6.69 -11.11
N LEU A 61 4.60 5.47 -11.21
CA LEU A 61 4.00 4.28 -10.63
C LEU A 61 4.77 3.87 -9.38
N VAL A 62 4.04 3.52 -8.33
CA VAL A 62 4.58 2.88 -7.14
C VAL A 62 4.00 1.47 -7.03
N ARG A 63 4.84 0.51 -6.62
CA ARG A 63 4.45 -0.86 -6.35
C ARG A 63 4.95 -1.28 -4.98
N PHE A 64 4.03 -1.70 -4.11
CA PHE A 64 4.36 -2.33 -2.84
C PHE A 64 4.00 -3.82 -2.91
N LEU A 65 4.98 -4.68 -2.65
CA LEU A 65 4.78 -6.13 -2.59
C LEU A 65 5.04 -6.59 -1.17
N VAL A 66 4.13 -7.41 -0.64
CA VAL A 66 4.27 -8.05 0.66
C VAL A 66 3.97 -9.54 0.52
N SER A 67 4.78 -10.36 1.14
CA SER A 67 4.56 -11.81 1.28
C SER A 67 5.31 -12.34 2.50
N ASP A 68 5.10 -13.62 2.79
CA ASP A 68 5.88 -14.36 3.80
C ASP A 68 7.39 -14.41 3.50
N PHE A 69 7.81 -14.08 2.27
CA PHE A 69 9.22 -14.07 1.86
C PHE A 69 9.87 -12.68 1.91
N GLY A 70 9.08 -11.61 2.02
CA GLY A 70 9.64 -10.26 2.07
C GLY A 70 8.64 -9.16 1.72
N ILE A 71 9.11 -7.93 1.92
CA ILE A 71 8.40 -6.68 1.64
C ILE A 71 9.29 -5.83 0.76
N SER A 72 8.75 -5.31 -0.34
CA SER A 72 9.47 -4.39 -1.23
C SER A 72 8.60 -3.23 -1.69
N TRP A 73 9.25 -2.11 -1.95
CA TRP A 73 8.70 -0.93 -2.62
C TRP A 73 9.51 -0.67 -3.88
N VAL A 74 8.83 -0.39 -4.98
CA VAL A 74 9.47 0.02 -6.24
C VAL A 74 8.76 1.25 -6.77
N GLU A 75 9.52 2.29 -7.10
CA GLU A 75 9.03 3.41 -7.89
C GLU A 75 9.55 3.30 -9.32
N SER A 76 8.68 3.63 -10.26
CA SER A 76 9.04 3.72 -11.67
C SER A 76 8.39 4.93 -12.31
N ARG A 77 9.04 5.46 -13.35
CA ARG A 77 8.47 6.55 -14.16
C ARG A 77 8.81 6.31 -15.62
N ASN A 78 7.82 6.51 -16.49
CA ASN A 78 7.98 6.26 -17.93
C ASN A 78 8.50 4.83 -18.22
N GLY A 79 8.05 3.85 -17.43
CA GLY A 79 8.48 2.44 -17.53
C GLY A 79 9.89 2.14 -17.03
N ARG A 80 10.60 3.10 -16.41
CA ARG A 80 11.94 2.88 -15.83
C ARG A 80 11.88 2.86 -14.32
N GLU A 81 12.46 1.83 -13.69
CA GLU A 81 12.65 1.78 -12.25
C GLU A 81 13.56 2.95 -11.82
N LEU A 82 13.13 3.68 -10.80
CA LEU A 82 13.86 4.80 -10.20
C LEU A 82 14.55 4.38 -8.92
N VAL A 83 13.81 3.69 -8.05
CA VAL A 83 14.31 3.23 -6.74
C VAL A 83 13.57 1.98 -6.30
N LYS A 84 14.29 1.17 -5.51
CA LYS A 84 13.76 -0.01 -4.85
C LYS A 84 14.20 -0.01 -3.39
N PHE A 85 13.23 -0.17 -2.49
CA PHE A 85 13.46 -0.37 -1.06
C PHE A 85 12.94 -1.74 -0.63
N GLU A 86 13.56 -2.29 0.41
CA GLU A 86 13.23 -3.60 0.97
C GLU A 86 12.98 -3.48 2.48
N GLY A 87 12.15 -4.36 3.03
CA GLY A 87 11.89 -4.45 4.46
C GLY A 87 11.34 -3.15 5.06
N ALA A 88 12.03 -2.61 6.07
CA ALA A 88 11.54 -1.47 6.84
C ALA A 88 11.44 -0.17 6.01
N GLU A 89 12.36 0.06 5.08
CA GLU A 89 12.32 1.26 4.23
C GLU A 89 11.11 1.24 3.28
N ALA A 90 10.74 0.06 2.77
CA ALA A 90 9.53 -0.10 1.97
C ALA A 90 8.26 0.24 2.77
N ILE A 91 8.22 -0.13 4.06
CA ILE A 91 7.09 0.22 4.95
C ILE A 91 7.02 1.73 5.17
N GLN A 92 8.17 2.40 5.33
CA GLN A 92 8.23 3.85 5.50
C GLN A 92 7.67 4.59 4.28
N GLU A 93 8.00 4.14 3.06
CA GLU A 93 7.45 4.72 1.84
C GLU A 93 5.94 4.50 1.71
N LEU A 94 5.43 3.33 2.09
CA LEU A 94 3.99 3.08 2.14
C LEU A 94 3.28 4.03 3.12
N GLN A 95 3.86 4.23 4.30
CA GLN A 95 3.32 5.17 5.30
C GLN A 95 3.31 6.61 4.80
N ARG A 96 4.40 7.05 4.15
CA ARG A 96 4.51 8.40 3.56
C ARG A 96 3.34 8.69 2.61
N ILE A 97 3.00 7.74 1.73
CA ILE A 97 1.88 7.90 0.80
C ILE A 97 0.55 7.88 1.52
N ALA A 98 0.33 6.92 2.44
CA ALA A 98 -0.91 6.83 3.20
C ALA A 98 -1.22 8.13 3.97
N THR A 99 -0.20 8.73 4.60
CA THR A 99 -0.33 10.01 5.31
C THR A 99 -0.65 11.16 4.36
N SER A 100 0.05 11.27 3.23
CA SER A 100 -0.20 12.34 2.25
C SER A 100 -1.64 12.32 1.70
N ILE A 101 -2.21 11.12 1.53
CA ILE A 101 -3.60 10.93 1.09
C ILE A 101 -4.59 11.37 2.17
N GLN A 102 -4.33 11.04 3.43
CA GLN A 102 -5.17 11.46 4.56
C GLN A 102 -5.19 12.99 4.69
N GLU A 103 -4.04 13.65 4.56
CA GLU A 103 -3.93 15.10 4.62
C GLU A 103 -4.71 15.79 3.49
N ARG A 104 -4.61 15.29 2.25
CA ARG A 104 -5.42 15.78 1.12
C ARG A 104 -6.92 15.65 1.36
N SER A 105 -7.33 14.54 1.97
CA SER A 105 -8.75 14.27 2.28
C SER A 105 -9.28 15.24 3.35
N ALA A 106 -8.47 15.54 4.36
CA ALA A 106 -8.82 16.47 5.42
C ALA A 106 -8.97 17.92 4.91
N MET A 107 -8.10 18.34 3.98
CA MET A 107 -8.10 19.71 3.46
C MET A 107 -9.24 19.99 2.45
N GLY A 108 -9.82 18.96 1.83
CA GLY A 108 -10.99 19.07 0.96
C GLY A 108 -12.33 19.21 1.71
N SER A 109 -12.31 19.21 3.05
CA SER A 109 -13.50 19.25 3.91
C SER A 109 -13.62 20.60 4.64
N THR A 110 -13.63 21.73 3.92
CA THR A 110 -14.09 23.00 4.51
C THR A 110 -15.62 23.05 4.44
N PRO A 111 -16.35 23.12 5.58
CA PRO A 111 -17.77 23.40 5.54
C PRO A 111 -17.96 24.85 5.07
N GLU A 112 -18.60 25.02 3.91
CA GLU A 112 -19.17 26.29 3.49
C GLU A 112 -20.30 26.64 4.46
N ILE A 113 -19.97 27.33 5.55
CA ILE A 113 -20.96 27.97 6.42
C ILE A 113 -21.38 29.25 5.69
N ALA A 114 -22.24 29.09 4.68
CA ALA A 114 -22.90 30.21 4.02
C ALA A 114 -23.85 30.88 5.02
N SER A 115 -23.50 32.12 5.36
CA SER A 115 -24.32 33.06 6.10
C SER A 115 -25.73 33.17 5.51
N ARG A 116 -26.75 32.99 6.33
CA ARG A 116 -28.06 33.66 6.22
C ARG A 116 -28.63 33.88 7.61
#